data_AF-A0A9W3SHN8-F1
#
_entry.id   AF-A0A9W3SHN8-F1
#
_cell.length_a   1.000
_cell.length_b   1.000
_cell.length_c   1.000
_cell.angle_alpha   90.00
_cell.angle_beta   90.00
_cell.angle_gamma   90.00
#
_symmetry.space_group_name_H-M   'P 1'
#
loop_
_entity.id
_entity.type
_entity.pdbx_description
1 polymer ?
#
loop_
_entity_poly.entity_id
_entity_poly.type
_entity_poly.pdbx_seq_one_letter_code
_entity_poly.pdbx_strand_id
1 'polypeptide(L)'
;MWKKKHKFAHHTWHLDETYIKVKEEWCYLYRAIDSDGHTLDIQLRKKRNHQAAYAFMRRLVKRFGEPAVLITDQAPALFCDFKKLKKNGFYTNTKHCTVKYLNNLIEQDHRHVKRRFAKSSGFQSIRHASRTIKGIETIQAIYKQRRSLELDSVFSAYNELQKLVAVA
;
A
#
# COMPACT_ATOMS: atom_id res chain seq x y z
N MET A 1 -5.58 -7.27 9.71
CA MET A 1 -6.21 -6.51 10.80
C MET A 1 -6.62 -5.12 10.32
N TRP A 2 -5.71 -4.23 9.90
CA TRP A 2 -6.07 -2.85 9.50
C TRP A 2 -7.08 -2.74 8.35
N LYS A 3 -6.99 -3.62 7.35
CA LYS A 3 -7.92 -3.65 6.20
C LYS A 3 -9.39 -3.98 6.54
N LYS A 4 -9.69 -4.43 7.76
CA LYS A 4 -11.08 -4.63 8.24
C LYS A 4 -11.66 -3.36 8.87
N LYS A 5 -10.81 -2.47 9.39
CA LYS A 5 -11.21 -1.20 10.03
C LYS A 5 -11.44 -0.08 9.02
N HIS A 6 -10.65 -0.02 7.94
CA HIS A 6 -10.91 0.90 6.83
C HIS A 6 -11.96 0.29 5.89
N LYS A 7 -13.25 0.44 6.22
CA LYS A 7 -14.36 0.02 5.35
C LYS A 7 -14.64 1.02 4.22
N PHE A 8 -14.25 2.28 4.41
CA PHE A 8 -14.37 3.33 3.41
C PHE A 8 -12.96 3.72 2.98
N ALA A 9 -12.64 3.45 1.72
CA ALA A 9 -11.50 4.06 1.06
C ALA A 9 -12.01 5.32 0.35
N HIS A 10 -11.26 6.41 0.42
CA HIS A 10 -11.62 7.61 -0.32
C HIS A 10 -11.66 7.33 -1.82
N HIS A 11 -12.42 8.15 -2.56
CA HIS A 11 -12.64 8.00 -3.98
C HIS A 11 -11.36 8.10 -4.83
N THR A 12 -10.25 8.58 -4.25
CA THR A 12 -8.95 8.71 -4.92
C THR A 12 -7.93 7.77 -4.30
N TRP A 13 -7.34 6.91 -5.13
CA TRP A 13 -6.29 5.98 -4.73
C TRP A 13 -4.97 6.33 -5.39
N HIS A 14 -3.88 6.22 -4.64
CA HIS A 14 -2.52 6.30 -5.16
C HIS A 14 -1.91 4.90 -5.12
N LEU A 15 -1.36 4.45 -6.23
CA LEU A 15 -0.78 3.13 -6.38
C LEU A 15 0.57 3.23 -7.06
N ASP A 16 1.59 2.66 -6.43
CA ASP A 16 2.96 2.75 -6.91
C ASP A 16 3.76 1.49 -6.55
N GLU A 17 4.85 1.30 -7.26
CA GLU A 17 5.80 0.21 -7.09
C GLU A 17 7.14 0.76 -6.61
N THR A 18 7.67 0.20 -5.51
CA THR A 18 8.99 0.58 -5.03
C THR A 18 9.88 -0.64 -4.82
N TYR A 19 11.18 -0.44 -4.88
CA TYR A 19 12.15 -1.51 -4.69
C TYR A 19 12.64 -1.58 -3.24
N ILE A 20 12.84 -2.79 -2.74
CA ILE A 20 13.50 -3.07 -1.46
C ILE A 20 14.49 -4.23 -1.64
N LYS A 21 15.62 -4.20 -0.94
CA LYS A 21 16.65 -5.25 -1.04
C LYS A 21 16.33 -6.37 -0.04
N VAL A 22 16.27 -7.61 -0.50
CA VAL A 22 16.01 -8.82 0.29
C VAL A 22 17.01 -9.88 -0.14
N LYS A 23 17.83 -10.38 0.80
CA LYS A 23 18.93 -11.32 0.53
C LYS A 23 19.78 -10.89 -0.66
N GLU A 24 20.19 -9.63 -0.62
CA GLU A 24 20.99 -8.97 -1.67
C GLU A 24 20.31 -8.78 -3.05
N GLU A 25 19.11 -9.31 -3.25
CA GLU A 25 18.33 -9.15 -4.47
C GLU A 25 17.32 -7.99 -4.34
N TRP A 26 17.16 -7.23 -5.42
CA TRP A 26 16.09 -6.23 -5.50
C TRP A 26 14.74 -6.91 -5.70
N CYS A 27 13.82 -6.66 -4.77
CA CYS A 27 12.43 -7.09 -4.80
C CYS A 27 11.50 -5.89 -4.99
N TYR A 28 10.32 -6.15 -5.54
CA TYR A 28 9.30 -5.16 -5.87
C TYR A 28 8.17 -5.18 -4.84
N LEU A 29 7.94 -4.04 -4.22
CA LEU A 29 6.90 -3.79 -3.23
C LEU A 29 5.83 -2.90 -3.87
N TYR A 30 4.71 -3.51 -4.25
CA TYR A 30 3.50 -2.80 -4.66
C TYR A 30 2.81 -2.24 -3.43
N ARG A 31 2.37 -0.99 -3.49
CA ARG A 31 1.64 -0.31 -2.42
C ARG A 31 0.46 0.46 -2.99
N ALA A 32 -0.59 0.55 -2.19
CA ALA A 32 -1.72 1.42 -2.46
C ALA A 32 -2.13 2.15 -1.18
N ILE A 33 -2.38 3.45 -1.31
CA ILE A 33 -2.89 4.33 -0.27
C ILE A 33 -4.09 5.12 -0.79
N ASP A 34 -4.95 5.61 0.09
CA ASP A 34 -5.99 6.58 -0.26
C ASP A 34 -5.46 8.03 -0.22
N SER A 35 -6.33 9.00 -0.52
CA SER A 35 -6.00 10.44 -0.50
C SER A 35 -5.51 10.96 0.85
N ASP A 36 -5.91 10.31 1.93
CA ASP A 36 -5.58 10.70 3.30
C ASP A 36 -4.30 10.01 3.79
N GLY A 37 -3.70 9.20 2.91
CA GLY A 37 -2.47 8.46 3.16
C GLY A 37 -2.69 7.14 3.90
N HIS A 38 -3.93 6.68 4.12
CA HIS A 38 -4.18 5.39 4.75
C HIS A 38 -3.82 4.24 3.81
N THR A 39 -3.08 3.25 4.34
CA THR A 39 -2.60 2.11 3.55
C THR A 39 -3.76 1.15 3.22
N LEU A 40 -4.08 0.99 1.94
CA LEU A 40 -5.10 0.06 1.45
C LEU A 40 -4.55 -1.39 1.36
N ASP A 41 -3.43 -1.57 0.66
CA ASP A 41 -2.76 -2.87 0.54
C ASP A 41 -1.27 -2.72 0.19
N ILE A 42 -0.52 -3.79 0.46
CA ILE A 42 0.88 -3.97 0.11
C ILE A 42 1.10 -5.38 -0.45
N GLN A 43 2.04 -5.53 -1.39
CA GLN A 43 2.46 -6.84 -1.88
C GLN A 43 3.93 -6.85 -2.27
N LEU A 44 4.69 -7.77 -1.68
CA LEU A 44 6.09 -7.99 -2.03
C LEU A 44 6.23 -9.13 -3.05
N ARG A 45 7.02 -8.91 -4.10
CA ARG A 45 7.35 -9.86 -5.16
C ARG A 45 8.84 -9.81 -5.50
N LYS A 46 9.39 -10.95 -5.95
CA LYS A 46 10.80 -11.01 -6.39
C LYS A 46 11.02 -10.27 -7.71
N LYS A 47 10.11 -10.44 -8.67
CA LYS A 47 10.21 -9.89 -10.02
C LYS A 47 9.07 -8.92 -10.28
N ARG A 48 9.34 -7.91 -11.09
CA ARG A 48 8.33 -7.04 -11.70
C ARG A 48 7.50 -7.88 -12.65
N ASN A 49 6.23 -8.10 -12.33
CA ASN A 49 5.37 -8.96 -13.11
C ASN A 49 4.00 -8.30 -13.31
N HIS A 50 3.59 -8.16 -14.56
CA HIS A 50 2.25 -7.73 -14.95
C HIS A 50 1.14 -8.52 -14.23
N GLN A 51 1.30 -9.83 -14.11
CA GLN A 51 0.35 -10.67 -13.40
C GLN A 51 0.24 -10.32 -11.91
N ALA A 52 1.34 -9.88 -11.30
CA ALA A 52 1.33 -9.44 -9.90
C ALA A 52 0.62 -8.10 -9.74
N ALA A 53 0.91 -7.12 -10.59
CA ALA A 53 0.23 -5.83 -10.62
C ALA A 53 -1.27 -6.00 -10.89
N TYR A 54 -1.65 -6.79 -11.90
CA TYR A 54 -3.04 -7.15 -12.19
C TYR A 54 -3.74 -7.78 -10.95
N ALA A 55 -3.12 -8.78 -10.33
CA ALA A 55 -3.68 -9.45 -9.16
C ALA A 55 -3.76 -8.53 -7.93
N PHE A 56 -2.84 -7.56 -7.81
CA PHE A 56 -2.82 -6.56 -6.77
C PHE A 56 -3.99 -5.58 -6.93
N MET A 57 -4.13 -4.97 -8.10
CA MET A 57 -5.22 -4.05 -8.44
C MET A 57 -6.59 -4.74 -8.35
N ARG A 58 -6.74 -5.93 -8.94
CA ARG A 58 -7.99 -6.71 -8.84
C ARG A 58 -8.39 -7.00 -7.39
N ARG A 59 -7.41 -7.23 -6.52
CA ARG A 59 -7.68 -7.48 -5.09
C ARG A 59 -8.11 -6.21 -4.35
N LEU A 60 -7.62 -5.04 -4.75
CA LEU A 60 -8.03 -3.76 -4.18
C LEU A 60 -9.49 -3.46 -4.53
N VAL A 61 -9.85 -3.47 -5.81
CA VAL A 61 -11.21 -3.16 -6.27
C VAL A 61 -12.25 -4.12 -5.70
N LYS A 62 -11.94 -5.43 -5.62
CA LYS A 62 -12.84 -6.42 -5.01
C LYS A 62 -13.09 -6.17 -3.51
N ARG A 63 -12.19 -5.46 -2.83
CA ARG A 63 -12.26 -5.27 -1.39
C ARG A 63 -12.87 -3.93 -1.01
N PHE A 64 -12.47 -2.86 -1.68
CA PHE A 64 -12.82 -1.50 -1.32
C PHE A 64 -13.80 -0.85 -2.30
N GLY A 65 -14.23 -1.59 -3.34
CA GLY A 65 -15.01 -1.04 -4.43
C GLY A 65 -14.14 -0.30 -5.44
N GLU A 66 -14.79 0.39 -6.37
CA GLU A 66 -14.11 1.11 -7.43
C GLU A 66 -13.78 2.55 -7.01
N PRO A 67 -12.53 3.04 -7.17
CA PRO A 67 -12.22 4.44 -6.96
C PRO A 67 -12.72 5.31 -8.12
N ALA A 68 -13.07 6.56 -7.84
CA ALA A 68 -13.31 7.55 -8.88
C ALA A 68 -12.02 7.91 -9.62
N VAL A 69 -10.89 7.98 -8.91
CA VAL A 69 -9.58 8.34 -9.47
C VAL A 69 -8.52 7.35 -9.02
N LEU A 70 -7.77 6.80 -9.96
CA LEU A 70 -6.56 6.02 -9.71
C LEU A 70 -5.34 6.80 -10.19
N ILE A 71 -4.42 7.09 -9.29
CA ILE A 71 -3.16 7.77 -9.55
C ILE A 71 -2.06 6.72 -9.52
N THR A 72 -1.27 6.65 -10.59
CA THR A 72 -0.06 5.81 -10.63
C THR A 72 1.13 6.59 -11.17
N ASP A 73 2.33 6.05 -11.00
CA ASP A 73 3.47 6.47 -11.80
C ASP A 73 3.26 6.11 -13.29
N GLN A 74 4.21 6.52 -14.15
CA GLN A 74 4.20 6.17 -15.56
C GLN A 74 4.71 4.73 -15.82
N ALA A 75 4.62 3.81 -14.86
CA ALA A 75 5.04 2.42 -15.05
C ALA A 75 4.20 1.74 -16.15
N PRO A 76 4.86 1.19 -17.20
CA PRO A 76 4.16 0.46 -18.25
C PRO A 76 3.36 -0.73 -17.73
N ALA A 77 3.83 -1.38 -16.66
CA ALA A 77 3.13 -2.52 -16.07
C ALA A 77 1.77 -2.15 -15.49
N LEU A 78 1.72 -1.14 -14.63
CA LEU A 78 0.49 -0.66 -14.01
C LEU A 78 -0.52 -0.18 -15.06
N PHE A 79 -0.05 0.55 -16.07
CA PHE A 79 -0.90 1.02 -17.15
C PHE A 79 -1.50 -0.10 -18.00
N CYS A 80 -0.68 -1.07 -18.41
CA CYS A 80 -1.14 -2.22 -19.18
C CYS A 80 -2.15 -3.06 -18.39
N ASP A 81 -1.90 -3.26 -17.10
CA ASP A 81 -2.78 -4.06 -16.24
C ASP A 81 -4.08 -3.32 -15.90
N PHE A 82 -4.04 -2.00 -15.72
CA PHE A 82 -5.23 -1.15 -15.60
C PHE A 82 -6.13 -1.29 -16.83
N LYS A 83 -5.56 -1.18 -18.04
CA LYS A 83 -6.32 -1.34 -19.29
C LYS A 83 -6.97 -2.72 -19.40
N LYS A 84 -6.26 -3.78 -19.01
CA LYS A 84 -6.80 -5.15 -18.98
C LYS A 84 -7.94 -5.29 -17.97
N LEU A 85 -7.79 -4.70 -16.78
CA LEU A 85 -8.83 -4.71 -15.75
C LEU A 85 -10.09 -3.97 -16.20
N LYS A 86 -9.92 -2.82 -16.87
CA LYS A 86 -11.02 -2.05 -17.46
C LYS A 86 -11.82 -2.85 -18.49
N LYS A 87 -11.14 -3.60 -19.35
CA LYS A 87 -11.79 -4.53 -20.29
C LYS A 87 -12.54 -5.67 -19.59
N ASN A 88 -12.07 -6.10 -18.42
CA ASN A 88 -12.68 -7.18 -17.65
C ASN A 88 -13.78 -6.69 -16.67
N GLY A 89 -14.27 -5.45 -16.83
CA GLY A 89 -15.36 -4.90 -16.02
C GLY A 89 -14.95 -4.38 -14.64
N PHE A 90 -13.66 -4.20 -14.37
CA PHE A 90 -13.16 -3.53 -13.16
C PHE A 90 -12.68 -2.13 -13.51
N TYR A 91 -12.88 -1.11 -12.67
CA TYR A 91 -12.41 0.26 -12.94
C TYR A 91 -13.08 0.88 -14.19
N THR A 92 -14.38 0.60 -14.41
CA THR A 92 -15.12 1.06 -15.58
C THR A 92 -15.30 2.58 -15.60
N ASN A 93 -15.64 3.14 -14.44
CA ASN A 93 -15.89 4.56 -14.17
C ASN A 93 -14.66 5.28 -13.58
N THR A 94 -13.60 4.55 -13.25
CA THR A 94 -12.35 5.13 -12.73
C THR A 94 -11.62 5.95 -13.81
N LYS A 95 -11.26 7.18 -13.44
CA LYS A 95 -10.30 8.02 -14.17
C LYS A 95 -8.87 7.66 -13.76
N HIS A 96 -8.03 7.30 -14.72
CA HIS A 96 -6.60 7.03 -14.48
C HIS A 96 -5.77 8.28 -14.75
N CYS A 97 -4.93 8.66 -13.78
CA CYS A 97 -4.07 9.83 -13.81
C CYS A 97 -2.61 9.43 -13.57
N THR A 98 -1.68 9.96 -14.36
CA THR A 98 -0.23 9.67 -14.24
C THR A 98 0.59 10.94 -13.99
N VAL A 99 0.01 11.89 -13.28
CA VAL A 99 0.61 13.21 -13.11
C VAL A 99 1.64 13.17 -11.99
N LYS A 100 2.90 13.55 -12.30
CA LYS A 100 4.05 13.41 -11.40
C LYS A 100 3.81 13.96 -9.99
N TYR A 101 3.25 15.17 -9.86
CA TYR A 101 3.04 15.79 -8.54
C TYR A 101 2.01 15.06 -7.68
N LEU A 102 1.05 14.35 -8.28
CA LEU A 102 0.07 13.54 -7.54
C LEU A 102 0.69 12.28 -6.95
N ASN A 103 1.83 11.82 -7.48
CA ASN A 103 2.55 10.67 -6.96
C ASN A 103 3.38 11.01 -5.70
N ASN A 104 3.60 12.30 -5.40
CA ASN A 104 4.39 12.74 -4.26
C ASN A 104 3.90 12.14 -2.92
N LEU A 105 2.59 11.95 -2.75
CA LEU A 105 2.01 11.40 -1.53
C LEU A 105 2.50 9.97 -1.26
N ILE A 106 2.43 9.10 -2.27
CA ILE A 106 2.85 7.71 -2.15
C ILE A 106 4.38 7.59 -2.11
N GLU A 107 5.09 8.45 -2.83
CA GLU A 107 6.56 8.54 -2.76
C GLU A 107 7.05 8.94 -1.36
N GLN A 108 6.37 9.88 -0.70
CA GLN A 108 6.68 10.24 0.68
C GLN A 108 6.37 9.09 1.64
N ASP A 109 5.26 8.38 1.42
CA ASP A 109 4.88 7.22 2.22
C ASP A 109 5.91 6.08 2.13
N HIS A 110 6.52 5.88 0.96
CA HIS A 110 7.62 4.92 0.76
C HIS A 110 8.80 5.15 1.70
N ARG A 111 9.08 6.41 2.09
CA ARG A 111 10.21 6.74 2.96
C ARG A 111 10.10 6.09 4.34
N HIS A 112 8.90 5.82 4.84
CA HIS A 112 8.74 5.15 6.13
C HIS A 112 9.32 3.73 6.08
N VAL A 113 8.89 2.93 5.09
CA VAL A 113 9.39 1.56 4.91
C VAL A 113 10.87 1.58 4.57
N LYS A 114 11.28 2.39 3.60
CA LYS A 114 12.69 2.43 3.17
C LYS A 114 13.64 2.75 4.33
N ARG A 115 13.29 3.68 5.23
CA ARG A 115 14.12 4.00 6.42
C ARG A 115 14.25 2.83 7.39
N ARG A 116 13.19 2.06 7.60
CA ARG A 116 13.24 0.87 8.47
C ARG A 116 14.10 -0.24 7.85
N PHE A 117 14.04 -0.38 6.53
CA PHE A 117 14.81 -1.37 5.78
C PHE A 117 16.30 -1.02 5.70
N ALA A 118 16.64 0.24 5.47
CA ALA A 118 18.02 0.71 5.41
C ALA A 118 18.79 0.46 6.71
N LYS A 119 18.09 0.44 7.86
CA LYS A 119 18.66 0.17 9.18
C LYS A 119 18.63 -1.31 9.60
N SER A 120 18.09 -2.19 8.76
CA SER A 120 17.99 -3.62 9.05
C SER A 120 19.12 -4.39 8.38
N SER A 121 19.61 -5.47 9.00
CA SER A 121 20.64 -6.37 8.43
C SER A 121 20.17 -7.18 7.20
N GLY A 122 19.08 -6.75 6.56
CA GLY A 122 18.45 -7.44 5.44
C GLY A 122 17.66 -8.69 5.84
N PHE A 123 16.62 -8.99 5.07
CA PHE A 123 15.87 -10.25 5.24
C PHE A 123 16.51 -11.35 4.40
N GLN A 124 16.72 -12.53 4.98
CA GLN A 124 17.26 -13.70 4.28
C GLN A 124 16.21 -14.45 3.43
N SER A 125 14.93 -14.10 3.55
CA SER A 125 13.84 -14.73 2.82
C SER A 125 12.71 -13.75 2.51
N ILE A 126 12.18 -13.81 1.29
CA ILE A 126 11.01 -13.02 0.87
C ILE A 126 9.78 -13.30 1.73
N ARG A 127 9.62 -14.52 2.24
CA ARG A 127 8.48 -14.89 3.10
C ARG A 127 8.55 -14.14 4.43
N HIS A 128 9.73 -14.10 5.04
CA HIS A 128 9.96 -13.37 6.29
C HIS A 128 9.87 -11.85 6.05
N ALA A 129 10.51 -11.35 4.99
CA ALA A 129 10.38 -9.95 4.59
C ALA A 129 8.91 -9.52 4.44
N SER A 130 8.12 -10.28 3.69
CA SER A 130 6.70 -9.96 3.46
C SER A 130 5.89 -9.91 4.76
N ARG A 131 6.14 -10.83 5.71
CA ARG A 131 5.48 -10.83 7.02
C ARG A 131 5.89 -9.64 7.86
N THR A 132 7.18 -9.31 7.92
CA THR A 132 7.68 -8.19 8.70
C THR A 132 7.21 -6.85 8.13
N ILE A 133 7.19 -6.67 6.80
CA ILE A 133 6.63 -5.47 6.18
C ILE A 133 5.16 -5.33 6.55
N LYS A 134 4.37 -6.41 6.50
CA LYS A 134 2.98 -6.36 6.94
C LYS A 134 2.84 -5.90 8.38
N GLY A 135 3.74 -6.32 9.28
CA GLY A 135 3.76 -5.85 10.67
C GLY A 135 4.07 -4.36 10.77
N ILE A 136 5.15 -3.90 10.12
CA ILE A 136 5.55 -2.48 10.08
C ILE A 136 4.40 -1.61 9.53
N GLU A 137 3.79 -2.04 8.43
CA GLU A 137 2.67 -1.34 7.81
C GLU A 137 1.41 -1.35 8.67
N THR A 138 1.18 -2.41 9.44
CA THR A 138 0.06 -2.46 10.38
C THR A 138 0.23 -1.38 11.45
N ILE A 139 1.41 -1.29 12.05
CA ILE A 139 1.72 -0.27 13.07
C ILE A 139 1.61 1.14 12.45
N GLN A 140 2.15 1.32 11.24
CA GLN A 140 2.08 2.61 10.55
C GLN A 140 0.65 3.01 10.19
N ALA A 141 -0.19 2.06 9.76
CA ALA A 141 -1.60 2.32 9.47
C ALA A 141 -2.37 2.76 10.72
N ILE A 142 -2.12 2.09 11.87
CA ILE A 142 -2.72 2.47 13.16
C ILE A 142 -2.24 3.86 13.59
N TYR A 143 -0.95 4.15 13.43
CA TYR A 143 -0.38 5.47 13.72
C TYR A 143 -1.05 6.57 12.87
N LYS A 144 -1.18 6.35 11.55
CA LYS A 144 -1.83 7.31 10.64
C LYS A 144 -3.28 7.55 11.04
N GLN A 145 -4.03 6.49 11.34
CA GLN A 145 -5.43 6.58 11.77
C GLN A 145 -5.57 7.35 13.09
N ARG A 146 -4.68 7.14 14.06
CA ARG A 146 -4.75 7.88 15.32
C ARG A 146 -4.37 9.35 15.13
N ARG A 147 -3.35 9.63 14.33
CA ARG A 147 -2.91 11.00 14.01
C ARG A 147 -3.99 11.81 13.29
N SER A 148 -4.81 11.19 12.44
CA SER A 148 -5.93 11.88 11.79
C SER A 148 -7.10 12.17 12.73
N LEU A 149 -7.21 11.44 13.85
CA LEU A 149 -8.26 11.61 14.86
C LEU A 149 -7.86 12.52 16.03
N GLU A 150 -6.60 12.46 16.48
CA GLU A 150 -6.10 13.17 17.66
C GLU A 150 -4.73 13.81 17.36
N LEU A 151 -4.70 15.12 17.09
CA LEU A 151 -3.48 15.84 16.67
C LEU A 151 -2.36 15.84 17.73
N ASP A 152 -2.72 15.81 19.02
CA ASP A 152 -1.79 15.98 20.16
C ASP A 152 -1.61 14.71 21.01
N SER A 153 -2.06 13.54 20.52
CA SER A 153 -1.96 12.31 21.29
C SER A 153 -0.57 11.67 21.22
N VAL A 154 -0.07 11.23 22.37
CA VAL A 154 1.13 10.39 22.45
C VAL A 154 0.79 9.01 21.88
N PHE A 155 1.39 8.68 20.73
CA PHE A 155 1.22 7.37 20.12
C PHE A 155 2.01 6.29 20.87
N SER A 156 1.29 5.31 21.43
CA SER A 156 1.87 4.09 21.98
C SER A 156 1.39 2.89 21.19
N ALA A 157 2.31 2.25 20.45
CA ALA A 157 2.00 1.04 19.69
C ALA A 157 1.46 -0.08 20.60
N TYR A 158 1.98 -0.20 21.83
CA TYR A 158 1.54 -1.19 22.80
C TYR A 158 0.07 -0.99 23.19
N ASN A 159 -0.30 0.24 23.58
CA ASN A 159 -1.67 0.56 23.99
C ASN A 159 -2.67 0.38 22.83
N GLU A 160 -2.27 0.78 21.62
CA GLU A 160 -3.12 0.60 20.44
C GLU A 160 -3.32 -0.87 20.07
N LEU A 161 -2.26 -1.68 20.16
CA LEU A 161 -2.35 -3.12 19.90
C LEU A 161 -3.19 -3.82 20.98
N GLN A 162 -3.05 -3.44 22.26
CA GLN A 162 -3.88 -3.96 23.34
C GLN A 162 -5.36 -3.65 23.10
N LYS A 163 -5.72 -2.40 22.77
CA LYS A 163 -7.09 -2.02 22.40
C LYS A 163 -7.63 -2.83 21.22
N LEU A 164 -6.78 -3.12 20.23
CA LEU A 164 -7.17 -3.90 19.05
C LEU A 164 -7.43 -5.37 19.35
N VAL A 165 -6.67 -5.96 20.28
CA VAL A 165 -6.83 -7.36 20.69
C VAL A 165 -7.99 -7.52 21.67
N ALA A 166 -8.22 -6.54 22.54
CA ALA A 166 -9.33 -6.59 23.52
C ALA A 166 -10.73 -6.50 22.89
N VAL A 167 -10.84 -6.02 21.64
CA VAL A 167 -12.12 -5.83 20.91
C VAL A 167 -12.31 -6.90 19.82
N ALA A 168 -11.37 -7.84 19.67
CA ALA A 168 -11.38 -8.89 18.64
C ALA A 168 -11.93 -10.21 19.16
#